data_AF-A0A945Q0S7-F1
#
_entry.id   AF-A0A945Q0S7-F1
#
_cell.length_a   1.000
_cell.length_b   1.000
_cell.length_c   1.000
_cell.angle_alpha   90.00
_cell.angle_beta   90.00
_cell.angle_gamma   90.00
#
_symmetry.space_group_name_H-M   'P 1'
#
loop_
_entity.id
_entity.type
_entity.pdbx_description
1 polymer ?
#
loop_
_entity_poly.entity_id
_entity_poly.type
_entity_poly.pdbx_seq_one_letter_code
_entity_poly.pdbx_strand_id
1 'polypeptide(L)'
;MNENPKPKNPSEVFVSTLTESQTALRGYCQASLGHSEVPKEVEQRANIVSWKKREKWNPETPFHPWVITVAKFGVLGLILDPDRRA
;
A
#
# COMPACT_ATOMS: atom_id res chain seq x y z
N MET A 1 -23.52 -30.36 -0.35
CA MET A 1 -23.39 -29.13 0.47
C MET A 1 -22.71 -28.11 -0.41
N ASN A 2 -23.49 -27.28 -1.13
CA ASN A 2 -22.94 -26.19 -1.92
C ASN A 2 -22.87 -24.97 -1.00
N GLU A 3 -21.73 -24.78 -0.34
CA GLU A 3 -21.45 -23.47 0.25
C GLU A 3 -21.29 -22.49 -0.89
N ASN A 4 -22.34 -21.71 -1.13
CA ASN A 4 -22.23 -20.50 -1.93
C ASN A 4 -21.25 -19.59 -1.17
N PRO A 5 -20.07 -19.26 -1.72
CA PRO A 5 -19.11 -18.42 -1.01
C PRO A 5 -19.82 -17.12 -0.67
N LYS A 6 -19.89 -16.78 0.63
CA LYS A 6 -20.41 -15.49 1.08
C LYS A 6 -19.71 -14.40 0.26
N PRO A 7 -20.44 -13.37 -0.21
CA PRO A 7 -19.80 -12.24 -0.87
C PRO A 7 -18.71 -11.72 0.07
N LYS A 8 -17.46 -11.74 -0.40
CA LYS A 8 -16.33 -11.23 0.40
C LYS A 8 -16.66 -9.81 0.81
N ASN A 9 -16.56 -9.52 2.11
CA ASN A 9 -16.73 -8.15 2.59
C ASN A 9 -15.77 -7.23 1.80
N PRO A 10 -16.16 -6.01 1.40
CA PRO A 10 -15.27 -5.09 0.67
C PRO A 10 -13.92 -4.88 1.37
N SER A 11 -13.91 -4.96 2.71
CA SER A 11 -12.70 -4.96 3.53
C SER A 11 -11.81 -6.19 3.33
N GLU A 12 -12.37 -7.38 3.16
CA GLU A 12 -11.62 -8.63 2.92
C GLU A 12 -11.00 -8.63 1.53
N VAL A 13 -11.72 -8.17 0.51
CA VAL A 13 -11.17 -8.00 -0.85
C VAL A 13 -9.98 -7.06 -0.80
N PHE A 14 -10.15 -5.89 -0.15
CA PHE A 14 -9.07 -4.94 0.02
C PHE A 14 -7.85 -5.53 0.73
N VAL A 15 -8.05 -6.25 1.85
CA VAL A 15 -6.94 -6.88 2.60
C VAL A 15 -6.22 -7.93 1.75
N SER A 16 -6.96 -8.77 1.00
CA SER A 16 -6.36 -9.76 0.09
C SER A 16 -5.47 -9.06 -0.94
N THR A 17 -6.02 -8.07 -1.64
CA THR A 17 -5.29 -7.39 -2.71
C THR A 17 -4.12 -6.56 -2.19
N LEU A 18 -4.25 -5.97 -0.99
CA LEU A 18 -3.16 -5.28 -0.31
C LEU A 18 -2.04 -6.25 0.07
N THR A 19 -2.38 -7.44 0.54
CA THR A 19 -1.43 -8.49 0.94
C THR A 19 -0.68 -9.03 -0.28
N GLU A 20 -1.38 -9.30 -1.37
CA GLU A 20 -0.80 -9.73 -2.65
C GLU A 20 0.16 -8.67 -3.24
N SER A 21 -0.10 -7.39 -2.96
CA SER A 21 0.74 -6.28 -3.45
C SER A 21 1.96 -5.96 -2.58
N GLN A 22 2.14 -6.58 -1.41
CA GLN A 22 3.19 -6.20 -0.44
C GLN A 22 4.60 -6.32 -1.01
N THR A 23 4.91 -7.40 -1.72
CA THR A 23 6.24 -7.61 -2.31
C THR A 23 6.63 -6.49 -3.26
N ALA A 24 5.70 -6.08 -4.13
CA ALA A 24 5.96 -5.05 -5.11
C ALA A 24 5.94 -3.64 -4.50
N LEU A 25 5.10 -3.40 -3.49
CA LEU A 25 5.11 -2.17 -2.69
C LEU A 25 6.46 -1.98 -1.97
N ARG A 26 6.98 -3.06 -1.37
CA ARG A 26 8.30 -3.09 -0.72
C ARG A 26 9.42 -2.83 -1.73
N GLY A 27 9.40 -3.52 -2.86
CA GLY A 27 10.37 -3.34 -3.94
C GLY A 27 10.41 -1.88 -4.43
N TYR A 28 9.24 -1.25 -4.59
CA TYR A 28 9.16 0.17 -4.93
C TYR A 28 9.81 1.08 -3.87
N CYS A 29 9.51 0.88 -2.58
CA CYS A 29 10.07 1.69 -1.50
C CYS A 29 11.60 1.52 -1.41
N GLN A 30 12.09 0.28 -1.52
CA GLN A 30 13.53 -0.03 -1.49
C GLN A 30 14.27 0.55 -2.69
N ALA A 31 13.71 0.41 -3.90
CA ALA A 31 14.29 1.01 -5.10
C ALA A 31 14.34 2.54 -5.03
N SER A 32 13.39 3.16 -4.32
CA SER A 32 13.29 4.62 -4.21
C SER A 32 14.15 5.23 -3.11
N LEU A 33 14.39 4.51 -2.01
CA LEU A 33 15.02 5.05 -0.79
C LEU A 33 16.30 4.30 -0.37
N GLY A 34 16.70 3.28 -1.13
CA GLY A 34 17.88 2.46 -0.86
C GLY A 34 17.67 1.45 0.26
N HIS A 35 18.77 0.86 0.74
CA HIS A 35 18.76 -0.23 1.70
C HIS A 35 18.94 0.34 3.12
N SER A 36 17.82 0.63 3.79
CA SER A 36 17.77 1.05 5.20
C SER A 36 16.44 0.61 5.84
N GLU A 37 16.15 1.01 7.08
CA GLU A 37 14.84 0.80 7.70
C GLU A 37 13.76 1.76 7.17
N VAL A 38 14.16 2.89 6.57
CA VAL A 38 13.24 3.93 6.06
C VAL A 38 12.22 3.40 5.04
N PRO A 39 12.59 2.58 4.03
CA PRO A 39 11.61 1.94 3.15
C PRO A 39 10.49 1.18 3.87
N LYS A 40 10.81 0.47 4.97
CA LYS A 40 9.82 -0.32 5.73
C LYS A 40 8.82 0.58 6.43
N GLU A 41 9.28 1.71 6.98
CA GLU A 41 8.40 2.69 7.61
C GLU A 41 7.44 3.33 6.60
N VAL A 42 7.94 3.64 5.40
CA VAL A 42 7.13 4.17 4.29
C VAL A 42 6.11 3.14 3.82
N GLU A 43 6.51 1.89 3.64
CA GLU A 43 5.60 0.77 3.32
C GLU A 43 4.48 0.66 4.36
N GLN A 44 4.82 0.64 5.65
CA GLN A 44 3.84 0.52 6.72
C GLN A 44 2.89 1.73 6.79
N ARG A 45 3.42 2.94 6.62
CA ARG A 45 2.60 4.16 6.55
C ARG A 45 1.68 4.12 5.33
N ALA A 46 2.16 3.65 4.19
CA ALA A 46 1.35 3.47 2.98
C ALA A 46 0.23 2.45 3.20
N ASN A 47 0.49 1.34 3.90
CA ASN A 47 -0.53 0.36 4.30
C ASN A 47 -1.62 1.00 5.16
N ILE A 48 -1.24 1.77 6.19
CA ILE A 48 -2.19 2.47 7.08
C ILE A 48 -3.03 3.50 6.31
N VAL A 49 -2.39 4.32 5.47
CA VAL A 49 -3.09 5.34 4.68
C VAL A 49 -4.03 4.70 3.67
N SER A 50 -3.59 3.65 3.00
CA SER A 50 -4.41 2.89 2.05
C SER A 50 -5.63 2.29 2.74
N TRP A 51 -5.46 1.67 3.92
CA TRP A 51 -6.57 1.15 4.72
C TRP A 51 -7.60 2.23 5.09
N LYS A 52 -7.13 3.39 5.55
CA LYS A 52 -8.01 4.54 5.85
C LYS A 52 -8.76 5.05 4.62
N LYS A 53 -8.18 4.88 3.43
CA LYS A 53 -8.76 5.29 2.14
C LYS A 53 -9.42 4.15 1.37
N ARG A 54 -9.59 2.95 1.96
CA ARG A 54 -10.09 1.75 1.28
C ARG A 54 -11.44 1.96 0.57
N GLU A 55 -12.30 2.79 1.14
CA GLU A 55 -13.63 3.14 0.56
C GLU A 55 -13.53 4.01 -0.70
N LYS A 56 -12.37 4.61 -0.97
CA LYS A 56 -12.10 5.41 -2.18
C LYS A 56 -11.46 4.58 -3.30
N TRP A 57 -11.07 3.35 -3.03
CA TRP A 57 -10.54 2.47 -4.07
C TRP A 57 -11.70 1.89 -4.87
N ASN A 58 -11.64 2.00 -6.20
CA ASN A 58 -12.56 1.33 -7.11
C ASN A 58 -12.05 -0.11 -7.38
N PRO A 59 -12.77 -1.17 -6.95
CA PRO A 59 -12.37 -2.55 -7.21
C PRO A 59 -12.25 -2.93 -8.69
N GLU A 60 -12.86 -2.16 -9.60
CA GLU A 60 -12.73 -2.34 -11.05
C GLU A 60 -11.40 -1.83 -11.60
N THR A 61 -10.61 -1.12 -10.78
CA THR A 61 -9.30 -0.59 -11.17
C THR A 61 -8.17 -1.43 -10.59
N PRO A 62 -7.04 -1.59 -11.32
CA PRO A 62 -5.87 -2.28 -10.78
C PRO A 62 -5.44 -1.66 -9.44
N PHE A 63 -5.37 -2.50 -8.40
CA PHE A 63 -4.98 -2.06 -7.05
C PHE A 63 -3.51 -1.60 -6.99
N HIS A 64 -2.65 -2.25 -7.77
CA HIS A 64 -1.21 -2.06 -7.67
C HIS A 64 -0.78 -0.60 -7.96
N PRO A 65 -1.19 0.04 -9.08
CA PRO A 65 -0.92 1.47 -9.30
C PRO A 65 -1.51 2.39 -8.22
N TRP A 66 -2.66 2.03 -7.65
CA TRP A 66 -3.32 2.83 -6.61
C TRP A 66 -2.50 2.84 -5.31
N VAL A 67 -2.08 1.67 -4.81
CA VAL A 67 -1.27 1.57 -3.59
C VAL A 67 0.14 2.15 -3.78
N ILE A 68 0.74 1.98 -4.96
CA ILE A 68 2.03 2.60 -5.31
C ILE A 68 1.92 4.13 -5.31
N THR A 69 0.80 4.68 -5.80
CA THR A 69 0.56 6.12 -5.75
C THR A 69 0.52 6.63 -4.30
N VAL A 70 -0.08 5.87 -3.38
CA VAL A 70 -0.07 6.21 -1.95
C VAL A 70 1.37 6.21 -1.40
N ALA A 71 2.17 5.19 -1.69
CA ALA A 71 3.56 5.13 -1.25
C ALA A 71 4.44 6.23 -1.87
N LYS A 72 4.21 6.59 -3.14
CA LYS A 72 4.93 7.65 -3.85
C LYS A 72 4.89 8.98 -3.10
N PHE A 73 3.76 9.35 -2.51
CA PHE A 73 3.68 10.57 -1.70
C PHE A 73 4.55 10.49 -0.43
N GLY A 74 4.65 9.32 0.20
CA GLY A 74 5.53 9.09 1.34
C GLY A 74 7.02 9.19 0.96
N VAL A 75 7.39 8.53 -0.14
CA VAL A 75 8.74 8.58 -0.73
C VAL A 75 9.13 10.02 -1.08
N LEU A 76 8.29 10.73 -1.85
CA LEU A 76 8.55 12.10 -2.26
C LEU A 76 8.67 13.04 -1.05
N GLY A 77 7.83 12.86 -0.03
CA GLY A 77 7.92 13.65 1.20
C GLY A 77 9.28 13.53 1.89
N LEU A 78 9.91 12.34 1.89
CA LEU A 78 11.23 12.13 2.47
C LEU A 78 12.39 12.58 1.58
N ILE A 79 12.19 12.57 0.25
CA ILE A 79 13.19 13.09 -0.69
C ILE A 79 13.24 14.62 -0.62
N LEU A 80 12.07 15.26 -0.53
CA LEU A 80 11.95 16.71 -0.48
C LEU A 80 12.32 17.29 0.89
N ASP A 81 12.07 16.54 1.97
CA ASP A 81 12.29 16.96 3.35
C ASP A 81 12.95 15.79 4.14
N PRO A 82 14.28 15.68 4.09
CA PRO A 82 15.01 14.60 4.75
C PRO A 82 14.92 14.66 6.27
N ASP A 83 14.62 15.82 6.85
CA ASP A 83 14.52 16.05 8.30
C ASP A 83 13.25 15.43 8.89
N ARG A 84 12.27 15.02 8.06
CA ARG A 84 11.13 14.17 8.49
C ARG A 84 11.51 12.79 9.03
N ARG A 85 12.80 12.45 9.00
CA ARG A 85 13.36 11.23 9.59
C ARG A 85 13.75 11.43 11.06
N ALA A 86 13.92 12.68 11.53
CA ALA A 86 14.43 13.03 12.85
C ALA A 86 13.34 13.10 13.93
#